data_AF-A0A409X980-F1
#
_entry.id   AF-A0A409X980-F1
#
_cell.length_a   1.000
_cell.length_b   1.000
_cell.length_c   1.000
_cell.angle_alpha   90.00
_cell.angle_beta   90.00
_cell.angle_gamma   90.00
#
_symmetry.space_group_name_H-M   'P 1'
#
loop_
_entity.id
_entity.type
_entity.pdbx_description
1 polymer ?
#
loop_
_entity_poly.entity_id
_entity_poly.type
_entity_poly.pdbx_seq_one_letter_code
_entity_poly.pdbx_strand_id
1 'polypeptide(L)'
;MTSRRGRKRAPNRATSANPPATTSVVPESPGESFPSPTLTTSEIEDDISPPALTSPIKRRFRNESSSLNKLSDEEVWSRSDSDIIAAARGLWRSSVYDHFEVTLRRDTSPLSLIFVFTCKYGSKNHKPIFRPRSRTSEGTSNLNRTAKACDIEMGRQYNQPSATAGIADPDLLAMSTYSPAAHRALILLRCARYARPFNIYADEEYKREVLMLRPDAIIPSPSTLSHDLKVVYLELSKHVKIFFEVILNLSLIT
;
A
#
# COMPACT_ATOMS: atom_id res chain seq x y z
N MET A 1 18.38 52.11 -30.22
CA MET A 1 19.21 52.92 -29.30
C MET A 1 18.47 53.09 -27.97
N THR A 2 18.64 52.18 -27.01
CA THR A 2 18.01 52.29 -25.69
C THR A 2 18.96 51.82 -24.59
N SER A 3 19.69 52.81 -24.08
CA SER A 3 20.17 53.05 -22.72
C SER A 3 20.33 51.86 -21.75
N ARG A 4 21.60 51.48 -21.51
CA ARG A 4 22.08 50.71 -20.36
C ARG A 4 22.01 51.57 -19.09
N ARG A 5 21.32 51.11 -18.04
CA ARG A 5 21.47 51.64 -16.68
C ARG A 5 22.24 50.65 -15.81
N GLY A 6 23.43 51.08 -15.38
CA GLY A 6 24.31 50.35 -14.48
C GLY A 6 23.76 50.30 -13.05
N ARG A 7 23.95 49.15 -12.39
CA ARG A 7 23.74 48.99 -10.95
C ARG A 7 25.08 49.11 -10.24
N LYS A 8 25.18 50.11 -9.36
CA LYS A 8 26.29 50.31 -8.42
C LYS A 8 26.26 49.21 -7.34
N ARG A 9 27.42 48.61 -7.10
CA ARG A 9 27.67 47.59 -6.07
C ARG A 9 28.19 48.32 -4.82
N ALA A 10 27.53 48.13 -3.68
CA ALA A 10 28.01 48.62 -2.37
C ALA A 10 28.68 47.46 -1.61
N PRO A 11 29.79 47.69 -0.87
CA PRO A 11 30.40 46.70 0.00
C PRO A 11 29.94 46.89 1.45
N ASN A 12 29.30 45.88 2.03
CA ASN A 12 29.10 45.81 3.48
C ASN A 12 30.05 44.76 4.07
N ARG A 13 31.13 45.27 4.70
CA ARG A 13 32.04 44.55 5.56
C ARG A 13 31.67 44.93 7.00
N ALA A 14 31.12 44.00 7.76
CA ALA A 14 30.97 44.12 9.21
C ALA A 14 31.47 42.83 9.86
N THR A 15 32.61 42.97 10.52
CA THR A 15 33.26 42.04 11.44
C THR A 15 32.32 41.70 12.60
N SER A 16 32.00 40.43 12.77
CA SER A 16 31.31 39.92 13.96
C SER A 16 32.34 39.29 14.90
N ALA A 17 32.32 39.76 16.16
CA ALA A 17 33.19 39.35 17.24
C ALA A 17 32.74 38.00 17.83
N ASN A 18 33.70 37.12 18.08
CA ASN A 18 33.49 35.86 18.81
C ASN A 18 33.19 36.13 20.29
N PRO A 19 32.20 35.47 20.91
CA PRO A 19 32.08 35.40 22.36
C PRO A 19 33.01 34.33 22.98
N PRO A 20 33.38 34.46 24.26
CA PRO A 20 34.36 33.62 24.94
C PRO A 20 33.84 32.22 25.29
N ALA A 21 34.76 31.26 25.24
CA ALA A 21 34.56 29.87 25.60
C ALA A 21 34.10 29.73 27.06
N THR A 22 32.97 29.04 27.26
CA THR A 22 32.49 28.63 28.57
C THR A 22 33.00 27.22 28.86
N THR A 23 33.93 27.13 29.81
CA THR A 23 34.48 25.87 30.32
C THR A 23 33.42 25.15 31.14
N SER A 24 32.83 24.08 30.58
CA SER A 24 31.93 23.18 31.29
C SER A 24 32.73 22.08 31.98
N VAL A 25 32.77 22.14 33.30
CA VAL A 25 33.27 21.09 34.19
C VAL A 25 32.35 19.87 34.08
N VAL A 26 32.89 18.73 33.65
CA VAL A 26 32.20 17.44 33.62
C VAL A 26 32.40 16.78 35.00
N PRO A 27 31.33 16.37 35.72
CA PRO A 27 31.48 15.53 36.89
C PRO A 27 31.74 14.08 36.46
N GLU A 28 32.82 13.53 36.99
CA GLU A 28 33.24 12.14 36.90
C GLU A 28 32.20 11.25 37.61
N SER A 29 31.53 10.37 36.86
CA SER A 29 30.58 9.41 37.42
C SER A 29 31.30 8.06 37.66
N PRO A 30 31.20 7.47 38.86
CA PRO A 30 31.89 6.23 39.20
C PRO A 30 31.28 5.04 38.46
N GLY A 31 32.17 4.16 37.96
CA GLY A 31 31.83 3.02 37.14
C GLY A 31 31.03 1.94 37.87
N GLU A 32 29.88 1.60 37.30
CA GLU A 32 29.18 0.34 37.59
C GLU A 32 29.63 -0.71 36.57
N SER A 33 30.38 -1.69 37.07
CA SER A 33 30.78 -2.90 36.36
C SER A 33 29.57 -3.82 36.17
N PHE A 34 29.12 -3.99 34.93
CA PHE A 34 28.14 -5.02 34.59
C PHE A 34 28.84 -6.39 34.44
N PRO A 35 28.33 -7.46 35.09
CA PRO A 35 28.85 -8.82 34.89
C PRO A 35 28.42 -9.38 33.53
N SER A 36 29.39 -9.90 32.78
CA SER A 36 29.19 -10.62 31.52
C SER A 36 28.39 -11.91 31.73
N PRO A 37 27.39 -12.22 30.87
CA PRO A 37 26.74 -13.52 30.88
C PRO A 37 27.58 -14.54 30.11
N THR A 38 28.03 -15.58 30.82
CA THR A 38 28.70 -16.75 30.25
C THR A 38 27.70 -17.59 29.46
N LEU A 39 27.84 -17.62 28.14
CA LEU A 39 27.12 -18.53 27.23
C LEU A 39 27.62 -19.95 27.45
N THR A 40 26.77 -20.82 27.98
CA THR A 40 26.98 -22.27 28.03
C THR A 40 26.35 -22.88 26.79
N THR A 41 27.18 -23.15 25.78
CA THR A 41 26.82 -23.92 24.59
C THR A 41 26.82 -25.41 24.96
N SER A 42 25.65 -26.00 25.12
CA SER A 42 25.49 -27.46 25.15
C SER A 42 25.03 -27.92 23.77
N GLU A 43 25.93 -28.61 23.09
CA GLU A 43 25.68 -29.37 21.87
C GLU A 43 24.74 -30.54 22.17
N ILE A 44 23.59 -30.58 21.49
CA ILE A 44 22.75 -31.77 21.39
C ILE A 44 22.58 -32.01 19.89
N GLU A 45 23.34 -32.98 19.39
CA GLU A 45 23.14 -33.60 18.08
C GLU A 45 22.00 -34.60 18.22
N ASP A 46 20.86 -34.32 17.61
CA ASP A 46 19.81 -35.32 17.39
C ASP A 46 19.43 -35.36 15.91
N ASP A 47 19.80 -36.49 15.31
CA ASP A 47 19.53 -36.96 13.97
C ASP A 47 18.03 -37.30 13.82
N ILE A 48 17.25 -36.38 13.27
CA ILE A 48 15.83 -36.60 12.94
C ILE A 48 15.60 -36.27 11.46
N SER A 49 15.65 -37.32 10.64
CA SER A 49 15.21 -37.25 9.24
C SER A 49 13.72 -36.85 9.19
N PRO A 50 13.35 -35.76 8.49
CA PRO A 50 11.98 -35.26 8.51
C PRO A 50 11.04 -36.20 7.73
N PRO A 51 9.82 -36.46 8.24
CA PRO A 51 8.82 -37.22 7.52
C PRO A 51 8.31 -36.42 6.31
N ALA A 52 8.31 -37.06 5.14
CA ALA A 52 7.77 -36.50 3.91
C ALA A 52 6.25 -36.31 4.02
N LEU A 53 5.83 -35.10 4.39
CA LEU A 53 4.45 -34.63 4.33
C LEU A 53 3.99 -34.53 2.87
N THR A 54 3.40 -35.60 2.36
CA THR A 54 2.65 -35.55 1.09
C THR A 54 1.28 -34.91 1.36
N SER A 55 1.22 -33.60 1.19
CA SER A 55 -0.02 -32.83 1.29
C SER A 55 -1.10 -33.41 0.36
N PRO A 56 -2.36 -33.56 0.80
CA PRO A 56 -3.45 -34.03 -0.04
C PRO A 56 -3.58 -33.15 -1.29
N ILE A 57 -3.33 -33.73 -2.47
CA ILE A 57 -3.50 -33.04 -3.74
C ILE A 57 -4.98 -32.70 -3.88
N LYS A 58 -5.29 -31.44 -3.58
CA LYS A 58 -6.61 -30.84 -3.73
C LYS A 58 -6.97 -30.92 -5.22
N ARG A 59 -7.76 -31.93 -5.61
CA ARG A 59 -8.28 -32.05 -6.98
C ARG A 59 -8.97 -30.73 -7.32
N ARG A 60 -8.38 -29.95 -8.22
CA ARG A 60 -9.04 -28.77 -8.77
C ARG A 60 -10.27 -29.27 -9.48
N PHE A 61 -11.44 -29.05 -8.88
CA PHE A 61 -12.71 -29.15 -9.57
C PHE A 61 -12.61 -28.25 -10.80
N ARG A 62 -12.53 -28.87 -11.98
CA ARG A 62 -12.50 -28.18 -13.25
C ARG A 62 -13.88 -27.58 -13.42
N ASN A 63 -14.02 -26.30 -13.10
CA ASN A 63 -15.28 -25.59 -13.09
C ASN A 63 -15.95 -25.74 -14.47
N GLU A 64 -17.11 -26.38 -14.50
CA GLU A 64 -17.89 -26.66 -15.71
C GLU A 64 -18.26 -25.35 -16.45
N SER A 65 -18.34 -24.25 -15.70
CA SER A 65 -18.48 -22.87 -16.19
C SER A 65 -17.37 -22.40 -17.14
N SER A 66 -16.17 -22.99 -17.08
CA SER A 66 -15.10 -22.69 -18.04
C SER A 66 -15.37 -23.24 -19.44
N SER A 67 -16.26 -24.23 -19.59
CA SER A 67 -16.55 -24.85 -20.88
C SER A 67 -17.45 -23.96 -21.75
N LEU A 68 -18.40 -23.25 -21.12
CA LEU A 68 -19.39 -22.42 -21.82
C LEU A 68 -18.76 -21.30 -22.65
N ASN A 69 -17.64 -20.73 -22.23
CA ASN A 69 -17.01 -19.63 -22.96
C ASN A 69 -16.29 -20.06 -24.26
N LYS A 70 -16.14 -21.37 -24.49
CA LYS A 70 -15.51 -21.92 -25.71
C LYS A 70 -16.51 -22.30 -26.79
N LEU A 71 -17.79 -22.42 -26.41
CA LEU A 71 -18.88 -22.80 -27.31
C LEU A 71 -19.32 -21.62 -28.17
N SER A 72 -19.83 -21.90 -29.36
CA SER A 72 -20.34 -20.88 -30.29
C SER A 72 -21.56 -20.14 -29.71
N ASP A 73 -21.98 -19.04 -30.34
CA ASP A 73 -23.20 -18.34 -29.92
C ASP A 73 -24.47 -19.17 -30.19
N GLU A 74 -24.46 -20.04 -31.20
CA GLU A 74 -25.56 -20.96 -31.52
C GLU A 74 -25.73 -22.04 -30.45
N GLU A 75 -24.63 -22.68 -30.02
CA GLU A 75 -24.66 -23.73 -29.00
C GLU A 75 -25.10 -23.21 -27.63
N VAL A 76 -24.73 -21.96 -27.33
CA VAL A 76 -25.06 -21.31 -26.05
C VAL A 76 -26.41 -20.59 -26.11
N TRP A 77 -27.02 -20.48 -27.28
CA TRP A 77 -28.30 -19.80 -27.46
C TRP A 77 -29.40 -20.39 -26.57
N SER A 78 -29.42 -21.69 -26.32
CA SER A 78 -30.45 -22.30 -25.47
C SER A 78 -30.17 -22.21 -23.96
N ARG A 79 -29.02 -21.67 -23.54
CA ARG A 79 -28.67 -21.52 -22.11
C ARG A 79 -29.34 -20.30 -21.48
N SER A 80 -29.49 -20.31 -20.16
CA SER A 80 -30.03 -19.17 -19.42
C SER A 80 -29.04 -17.99 -19.44
N ASP A 81 -29.56 -16.77 -19.49
CA ASP A 81 -28.72 -15.55 -19.51
C ASP A 81 -27.84 -15.46 -18.26
N SER A 82 -28.36 -15.87 -17.10
CA SER A 82 -27.64 -15.92 -15.83
C SER A 82 -26.42 -16.84 -15.90
N ASP A 83 -26.56 -18.05 -16.47
CA ASP A 83 -25.44 -19.00 -16.59
C ASP A 83 -24.35 -18.48 -17.53
N ILE A 84 -24.75 -17.84 -18.63
CA ILE A 84 -23.84 -17.25 -19.61
C ILE A 84 -23.05 -16.11 -18.97
N ILE A 85 -23.73 -15.21 -18.25
CA ILE A 85 -23.10 -14.09 -17.55
C ILE A 85 -22.18 -14.59 -16.43
N ALA A 86 -22.61 -15.60 -15.65
CA ALA A 86 -21.81 -16.18 -14.57
C ALA A 86 -20.53 -16.85 -15.11
N ALA A 87 -20.65 -17.60 -16.20
CA ALA A 87 -19.50 -18.19 -16.88
C ALA A 87 -18.53 -17.12 -17.40
N ALA A 88 -19.04 -16.04 -18.00
CA ALA A 88 -18.22 -14.94 -18.50
C ALA A 88 -17.51 -14.18 -17.37
N ARG A 89 -18.22 -13.89 -16.26
CA ARG A 89 -17.66 -13.25 -15.06
C ARG A 89 -16.50 -14.05 -14.46
N GLY A 90 -16.55 -15.38 -14.50
CA GLY A 90 -15.47 -16.23 -14.04
C GLY A 90 -14.14 -16.06 -14.81
N LEU A 91 -14.18 -15.52 -16.03
CA LEU A 91 -12.98 -15.22 -16.84
C LEU A 91 -12.47 -13.79 -16.65
N TRP A 92 -13.33 -12.87 -16.26
CA TRP A 92 -13.00 -11.45 -16.16
C TRP A 92 -12.16 -11.18 -14.92
N ARG A 93 -10.91 -10.76 -15.12
CA ARG A 93 -9.96 -10.52 -14.01
C ARG A 93 -9.91 -9.08 -13.52
N SER A 94 -10.47 -8.14 -14.27
CA SER A 94 -10.38 -6.72 -13.95
C SER A 94 -11.52 -6.31 -13.03
N SER A 95 -11.23 -5.59 -11.95
CA SER A 95 -12.26 -5.02 -11.06
C SER A 95 -13.17 -4.00 -11.74
N VAL A 96 -12.82 -3.52 -12.95
CA VAL A 96 -13.65 -2.60 -13.72
C VAL A 96 -15.05 -3.14 -14.00
N TYR A 97 -15.20 -4.46 -14.10
CA TYR A 97 -16.49 -5.09 -14.37
C TYR A 97 -17.44 -4.98 -13.17
N ASP A 98 -16.93 -4.75 -11.96
CA ASP A 98 -17.75 -4.54 -10.76
C ASP A 98 -18.48 -3.20 -10.78
N HIS A 99 -18.02 -2.24 -11.61
CA HIS A 99 -18.68 -0.95 -11.83
C HIS A 99 -19.97 -1.08 -12.66
N PHE A 100 -20.11 -2.15 -13.45
CA PHE A 100 -21.21 -2.32 -14.39
C PHE A 100 -22.17 -3.41 -13.95
N GLU A 101 -23.46 -3.16 -14.13
CA GLU A 101 -24.46 -4.21 -14.24
C GLU A 101 -24.39 -4.77 -15.66
N VAL A 102 -24.42 -6.10 -15.77
CA VAL A 102 -24.23 -6.79 -17.04
C VAL A 102 -25.50 -7.54 -17.36
N THR A 103 -26.07 -7.24 -18.51
CA THR A 103 -27.20 -7.98 -19.08
C THR A 103 -26.80 -8.60 -20.42
N LEU A 104 -27.56 -9.59 -20.86
CA LEU A 104 -27.35 -10.26 -22.13
C LEU A 104 -28.45 -9.82 -23.10
N ARG A 105 -28.05 -9.40 -24.30
CA ARG A 105 -28.96 -9.13 -25.41
C ARG A 105 -28.75 -10.20 -26.49
N ARG A 106 -29.86 -10.70 -27.01
CA ARG A 106 -29.94 -11.73 -28.04
C ARG A 106 -30.46 -11.10 -29.32
N ASP A 107 -29.60 -11.00 -30.32
CA ASP A 107 -30.00 -10.57 -31.66
C ASP A 107 -30.21 -11.81 -32.54
N THR A 108 -31.38 -11.91 -33.17
CA THR A 108 -31.79 -13.11 -33.94
C THR A 108 -31.24 -13.15 -35.37
N SER A 109 -30.64 -12.07 -35.86
CA SER A 109 -30.20 -11.95 -37.26
C SER A 109 -28.96 -11.05 -37.39
N PRO A 110 -27.73 -11.62 -37.41
CA PRO A 110 -27.39 -13.02 -37.15
C PRO A 110 -27.56 -13.40 -35.67
N LEU A 111 -27.71 -14.70 -35.37
CA LEU A 111 -27.71 -15.22 -34.00
C LEU A 111 -26.42 -14.81 -33.30
N SER A 112 -26.52 -13.77 -32.47
CA SER A 112 -25.37 -13.19 -31.80
C SER A 112 -25.73 -12.77 -30.38
N LEU A 113 -24.79 -13.03 -29.48
CA LEU A 113 -24.91 -12.71 -28.06
C LEU A 113 -24.08 -11.47 -27.75
N ILE A 114 -24.72 -10.45 -27.22
CA ILE A 114 -24.10 -9.16 -26.91
C ILE A 114 -24.24 -8.91 -25.41
N PHE A 115 -23.11 -8.76 -24.72
CA PHE A 115 -23.09 -8.24 -23.35
C PHE A 115 -23.34 -6.74 -23.37
N VAL A 116 -24.29 -6.30 -22.57
CA VAL A 116 -24.63 -4.90 -22.36
C VAL A 116 -24.16 -4.51 -20.96
N PHE A 117 -23.20 -3.58 -20.90
CA PHE A 117 -22.66 -3.06 -19.65
C PHE A 117 -23.33 -1.73 -19.35
N THR A 118 -24.17 -1.70 -18.32
CA THR A 118 -24.84 -0.51 -17.80
C THR A 118 -24.17 -0.04 -16.52
N CYS A 119 -23.92 1.26 -16.37
CA CYS A 119 -23.31 1.80 -15.16
C CYS A 119 -24.27 1.61 -13.97
N LYS A 120 -23.81 0.97 -12.87
CA LYS A 120 -24.64 0.73 -11.66
C LYS A 120 -25.09 2.02 -10.98
N TYR A 121 -24.29 3.08 -11.09
CA TYR A 121 -24.53 4.35 -10.42
C TYR A 121 -25.50 5.26 -11.17
N GLY A 122 -25.94 4.87 -12.38
CA GLY A 122 -27.06 5.51 -13.07
C GLY A 122 -26.81 6.97 -13.47
N SER A 123 -25.55 7.39 -13.70
CA SER A 123 -25.30 8.74 -14.21
C SER A 123 -25.96 8.90 -15.60
N LYS A 124 -26.68 10.01 -15.78
CA LYS A 124 -27.46 10.30 -17.01
C LYS A 124 -26.59 10.32 -18.28
N ASN A 125 -25.28 10.46 -18.12
CA ASN A 125 -24.34 10.65 -19.21
C ASN A 125 -23.71 9.33 -19.70
N HIS A 126 -23.83 8.23 -18.96
CA HIS A 126 -23.23 6.96 -19.37
C HIS A 126 -24.13 6.19 -20.32
N LYS A 127 -23.72 6.18 -21.59
CA LYS A 127 -24.30 5.29 -22.59
C LYS A 127 -23.91 3.84 -22.28
N PRO A 128 -24.84 2.87 -22.40
CA PRO A 128 -24.51 1.45 -22.27
C PRO A 128 -23.42 1.06 -23.27
N ILE A 129 -22.48 0.22 -22.82
CA ILE A 129 -21.40 -0.28 -23.67
C ILE A 129 -21.78 -1.69 -24.12
N PHE A 130 -21.70 -1.93 -25.42
CA PHE A 130 -22.06 -3.21 -26.03
C PHE A 130 -20.79 -3.97 -26.41
N ARG A 131 -20.70 -5.25 -26.06
CA ARG A 131 -19.62 -6.13 -26.53
C ARG A 131 -20.16 -7.48 -26.98
N PRO A 132 -19.80 -7.95 -28.18
CA PRO A 132 -20.05 -9.33 -28.57
C PRO A 132 -19.41 -10.30 -27.58
N ARG A 133 -20.09 -11.41 -27.28
CA ARG A 133 -19.58 -12.45 -26.38
C ARG A 133 -18.22 -12.98 -26.81
N SER A 134 -18.03 -13.19 -28.11
CA SER A 134 -16.79 -13.67 -28.73
C SER A 134 -15.59 -12.73 -28.55
N ARG A 135 -15.80 -11.43 -28.30
CA ARG A 135 -14.74 -10.41 -28.18
C ARG A 135 -14.59 -9.86 -26.77
N THR A 136 -15.04 -10.60 -25.76
CA THR A 136 -14.97 -10.16 -24.36
C THR A 136 -13.54 -10.03 -23.81
N SER A 137 -12.56 -10.72 -24.41
CA SER A 137 -11.14 -10.65 -24.04
C SER A 137 -10.38 -9.45 -24.59
N GLU A 138 -10.94 -8.72 -25.57
CA GLU A 138 -10.26 -7.59 -26.21
C GLU A 138 -10.30 -6.32 -25.35
N GLY A 139 -9.43 -6.30 -24.33
CA GLY A 139 -9.04 -5.11 -23.56
C GLY A 139 -10.15 -4.45 -22.74
N THR A 140 -9.84 -3.97 -21.54
CA THR A 140 -10.81 -3.29 -20.66
C THR A 140 -10.75 -1.75 -20.74
N SER A 141 -9.98 -1.20 -21.68
CA SER A 141 -9.67 0.23 -21.76
C SER A 141 -10.91 1.12 -21.86
N ASN A 142 -11.88 0.77 -22.72
CA ASN A 142 -13.12 1.55 -22.88
C ASN A 142 -13.98 1.51 -21.62
N LEU A 143 -14.16 0.33 -21.02
CA LEU A 143 -14.90 0.17 -19.75
C LEU A 143 -14.24 0.98 -18.63
N ASN A 144 -12.90 0.97 -18.58
CA ASN A 144 -12.13 1.67 -17.56
C ASN A 144 -12.24 3.19 -17.72
N ARG A 145 -12.20 3.71 -18.95
CA ARG A 145 -12.40 5.13 -19.22
C ARG A 145 -13.79 5.60 -18.75
N THR A 146 -14.83 4.82 -19.03
CA THR A 146 -16.20 5.14 -18.60
C THR A 146 -16.38 5.03 -17.09
N ALA A 147 -15.83 3.98 -16.46
CA ALA A 147 -15.87 3.83 -15.00
C ALA A 147 -15.15 4.99 -14.29
N LYS A 148 -13.96 5.39 -14.77
CA LYS A 148 -13.22 6.55 -14.24
C LYS A 148 -13.99 7.85 -14.39
N ALA A 149 -14.58 8.09 -15.57
CA ALA A 149 -15.42 9.27 -15.79
C ALA A 149 -16.60 9.30 -14.81
N CYS A 150 -17.23 8.14 -14.57
CA CYS A 150 -18.28 8.01 -13.57
C CYS A 150 -17.81 8.34 -12.16
N ASP A 151 -16.66 7.80 -11.74
CA ASP A 151 -16.15 8.02 -10.39
C ASP A 151 -15.86 9.52 -10.16
N ILE A 152 -15.28 10.20 -11.16
CA ILE A 152 -15.08 11.65 -11.16
C ILE A 152 -16.41 12.41 -11.04
N GLU A 153 -17.43 12.07 -11.84
CA GLU A 153 -18.77 12.69 -11.78
C GLU A 153 -19.42 12.50 -10.40
N MET A 154 -19.23 11.35 -9.77
CA MET A 154 -19.77 11.03 -8.44
C MET A 154 -18.98 11.68 -7.30
N GLY A 155 -17.94 12.47 -7.59
CA GLY A 155 -17.06 13.05 -6.59
C GLY A 155 -16.22 12.02 -5.82
N ARG A 156 -16.22 10.75 -6.26
CA ARG A 156 -15.25 9.76 -5.80
C ARG A 156 -13.96 10.11 -6.52
N GLN A 157 -13.12 10.91 -5.89
CA GLN A 157 -11.78 11.15 -6.43
C GLN A 157 -11.15 9.77 -6.68
N TYR A 158 -11.02 9.43 -7.96
CA TYR A 158 -10.21 8.31 -8.35
C TYR A 158 -8.81 8.77 -7.99
N ASN A 159 -8.33 8.37 -6.81
CA ASN A 159 -6.92 8.39 -6.47
C ASN A 159 -6.22 7.41 -7.41
N GLN A 160 -6.24 7.69 -8.71
CA GLN A 160 -5.24 7.18 -9.61
C GLN A 160 -3.99 7.91 -9.18
N PRO A 161 -2.99 7.18 -8.64
CA PRO A 161 -1.67 7.77 -8.62
C PRO A 161 -1.37 8.14 -10.08
N SER A 162 -1.27 9.45 -10.31
CA SER A 162 -0.88 9.99 -11.60
C SER A 162 0.34 9.21 -12.04
N ALA A 163 0.30 8.70 -13.27
CA ALA A 163 1.37 7.95 -13.92
C ALA A 163 2.58 8.85 -14.22
N THR A 164 3.03 9.63 -13.25
CA THR A 164 4.31 10.30 -13.20
C THR A 164 5.31 9.28 -12.66
N ALA A 165 5.90 8.54 -13.60
CA ALA A 165 7.24 7.97 -13.59
C ALA A 165 7.71 7.21 -12.33
N GLY A 166 7.74 5.87 -12.47
CA GLY A 166 8.79 5.03 -11.86
C GLY A 166 8.55 4.61 -10.41
N ILE A 167 8.17 3.33 -10.24
CA ILE A 167 8.35 2.53 -9.02
C ILE A 167 7.91 3.25 -7.73
N ALA A 168 6.60 3.43 -7.54
CA ALA A 168 6.06 3.66 -6.21
C ALA A 168 5.00 2.61 -5.93
N ASP A 169 5.30 1.74 -4.97
CA ASP A 169 4.33 0.87 -4.32
C ASP A 169 3.05 1.69 -4.04
N PRO A 170 1.85 1.23 -4.45
CA PRO A 170 0.61 1.94 -4.18
C PRO A 170 0.41 2.28 -2.69
N ASP A 171 1.03 1.53 -1.78
CA ASP A 171 1.00 1.81 -0.34
C ASP A 171 1.81 3.08 0.03
N LEU A 172 2.89 3.39 -0.72
CA LEU A 172 3.70 4.60 -0.53
C LEU A 172 3.00 5.87 -1.05
N LEU A 173 2.13 5.74 -2.06
CA LEU A 173 1.37 6.87 -2.60
C LEU A 173 0.24 7.34 -1.67
N ALA A 174 -0.32 6.43 -0.86
CA ALA A 174 -1.26 6.79 0.20
C ALA A 174 -0.59 7.65 1.31
N MET A 175 0.73 7.58 1.45
CA MET A 175 1.51 8.44 2.35
C MET A 175 1.86 9.82 1.78
N SER A 176 1.40 10.15 0.56
CA SER A 176 1.77 11.42 -0.10
C SER A 176 1.24 12.66 0.64
N THR A 177 0.09 12.53 1.30
CA THR A 177 -0.47 13.60 2.15
C THR A 177 0.19 13.56 3.52
N TYR A 178 0.77 14.69 3.95
CA TYR A 178 1.34 14.81 5.27
C TYR A 178 0.30 14.50 6.35
N SER A 179 0.63 13.60 7.24
CA SER A 179 -0.05 13.46 8.52
C SER A 179 1.02 13.42 9.62
N PRO A 180 0.88 14.23 10.69
CA PRO A 180 1.82 14.17 11.82
C PRO A 180 1.95 12.76 12.40
N ALA A 181 0.85 11.98 12.45
CA ALA A 181 0.87 10.60 12.93
C ALA A 181 1.69 9.69 12.01
N ALA A 182 1.51 9.80 10.69
CA ALA A 182 2.28 9.04 9.71
C ALA A 182 3.78 9.40 9.76
N HIS A 183 4.09 10.69 9.92
CA HIS A 183 5.47 11.16 10.09
C HIS A 183 6.13 10.54 11.34
N ARG A 184 5.44 10.53 12.49
CA ARG A 184 5.94 9.90 13.72
C ARG A 184 6.14 8.39 13.54
N ALA A 185 5.21 7.70 12.89
CA ALA A 185 5.35 6.26 12.61
C ALA A 185 6.58 5.95 11.75
N LEU A 186 6.86 6.74 10.71
CA LEU A 186 8.05 6.59 9.87
C LEU A 186 9.35 6.83 10.65
N ILE A 187 9.36 7.81 11.55
CA ILE A 187 10.48 8.07 12.44
C ILE A 187 10.74 6.87 13.35
N LEU A 188 9.70 6.34 14.00
CA LEU A 188 9.81 5.17 14.88
C LEU A 188 10.33 3.94 14.12
N LEU A 189 9.81 3.68 12.92
CA LEU A 189 10.26 2.59 12.07
C LEU A 189 11.74 2.74 11.71
N ARG A 190 12.20 3.97 11.43
CA ARG A 190 13.61 4.26 11.18
C ARG A 190 14.47 4.01 12.43
N CYS A 191 13.98 4.40 13.62
CA CYS A 191 14.66 4.12 14.89
C CYS A 191 14.84 2.62 15.10
N ALA A 192 13.76 1.85 14.92
CA ALA A 192 13.75 0.40 15.10
C ALA A 192 14.66 -0.31 14.08
N ARG A 193 14.59 0.09 12.80
CA ARG A 193 15.35 -0.56 11.73
C ARG A 193 16.85 -0.31 11.79
N TYR A 194 17.26 0.90 12.17
CA TYR A 194 18.67 1.32 12.12
C TYR A 194 19.27 1.59 13.50
N ALA A 195 18.60 1.17 14.58
CA ALA A 195 19.01 1.37 15.96
C ALA A 195 19.40 2.83 16.27
N ARG A 196 18.63 3.80 15.75
CA ARG A 196 18.92 5.22 15.92
C ARG A 196 18.35 5.75 17.24
N PRO A 197 19.12 6.51 18.05
CA PRO A 197 18.59 7.11 19.27
C PRO A 197 17.64 8.26 18.94
N PHE A 198 16.62 8.48 19.78
CA PHE A 198 15.60 9.52 19.53
C PHE A 198 16.16 10.95 19.52
N ASN A 199 17.31 11.17 20.14
CA ASN A 199 17.92 12.51 20.23
C ASN A 199 18.34 13.06 18.86
N ILE A 200 18.54 12.23 17.83
CA ILE A 200 18.88 12.71 16.48
C ILE A 200 17.78 13.58 15.87
N TYR A 201 16.53 13.38 16.30
CA TYR A 201 15.37 14.12 15.78
C TYR A 201 15.19 15.47 16.48
N ALA A 202 15.90 15.69 17.59
CA ALA A 202 15.97 17.00 18.24
C ALA A 202 17.04 17.91 17.63
N ASP A 203 17.93 17.36 16.79
CA ASP A 203 19.01 18.09 16.14
C ASP A 203 18.47 19.17 15.18
N GLU A 204 19.10 20.33 15.18
CA GLU A 204 18.74 21.47 14.34
C GLU A 204 18.97 21.21 12.85
N GLU A 205 19.95 20.36 12.50
CA GLU A 205 20.19 19.99 11.11
C GLU A 205 19.05 19.14 10.54
N TYR A 206 18.58 18.17 11.31
CA TYR A 206 17.41 17.37 10.94
C TYR A 206 16.16 18.25 10.81
N LYS A 207 15.96 19.21 11.72
CA LYS A 207 14.83 20.14 11.63
C LYS A 207 14.87 20.98 10.36
N ARG A 208 16.05 21.50 10.01
CA ARG A 208 16.24 22.26 8.76
C ARG A 208 15.95 21.42 7.52
N GLU A 209 16.39 20.16 7.49
CA GLU A 209 16.11 19.24 6.38
C GLU A 209 14.60 19.03 6.20
N VAL A 210 13.88 18.69 7.27
CA VAL A 210 12.44 18.45 7.23
C VAL A 210 11.67 19.70 6.82
N LEU A 211 12.01 20.86 7.40
CA LEU A 211 11.33 22.13 7.10
C LEU A 211 11.60 22.62 5.67
N MET A 212 12.78 22.32 5.10
CA MET A 212 13.09 22.63 3.71
C MET A 212 12.24 21.81 2.73
N LEU A 213 11.94 20.56 3.07
CA LEU A 213 11.06 19.70 2.26
C LEU A 213 9.58 20.01 2.48
N ARG A 214 9.20 20.40 3.70
CA ARG A 214 7.82 20.65 4.09
C ARG A 214 7.75 21.65 5.25
N PRO A 215 7.49 22.94 4.99
CA PRO A 215 7.60 24.01 5.99
C PRO A 215 6.54 23.95 7.10
N ASP A 216 5.43 23.27 6.86
CA ASP A 216 4.34 23.04 7.82
C ASP A 216 4.51 21.76 8.65
N ALA A 217 5.63 21.04 8.49
CA ALA A 217 5.87 19.80 9.21
C ALA A 217 6.14 20.05 10.71
N ILE A 218 5.37 19.36 11.55
CA ILE A 218 5.59 19.29 12.99
C ILE A 218 6.57 18.14 13.27
N ILE A 219 7.69 18.48 13.91
CA ILE A 219 8.74 17.53 14.27
C ILE A 219 8.50 17.07 15.72
N PRO A 220 8.38 15.75 15.97
CA PRO A 220 8.13 15.25 17.31
C PRO A 220 9.35 15.43 18.22
N SER A 221 9.10 15.64 19.52
CA SER A 221 10.17 15.61 20.51
C SER A 221 10.65 14.16 20.77
N PRO A 222 11.89 13.95 21.25
CA PRO A 222 12.36 12.62 21.65
C PRO A 222 11.46 11.95 22.69
N SER A 223 10.87 12.74 23.60
CA SER A 223 9.91 12.25 24.60
C SER A 223 8.63 11.73 23.96
N THR A 224 8.10 12.44 22.96
CA THR A 224 6.94 12.00 22.17
C THR A 224 7.22 10.67 21.47
N LEU A 225 8.39 10.52 20.85
CA LEU A 225 8.78 9.25 20.20
C LEU A 225 8.93 8.11 21.20
N SER A 226 9.52 8.36 22.37
CA SER A 226 9.62 7.36 23.43
C SER A 226 8.23 6.90 23.91
N HIS A 227 7.30 7.84 24.07
CA HIS A 227 5.92 7.52 24.43
C HIS A 227 5.22 6.71 23.34
N ASP A 228 5.29 7.15 22.09
CA ASP A 228 4.65 6.44 20.97
C ASP A 228 5.22 5.02 20.82
N LEU A 229 6.53 4.81 21.01
CA LEU A 229 7.14 3.47 20.98
C LEU A 229 6.59 2.57 22.08
N LYS A 230 6.42 3.10 23.30
CA LYS A 230 5.83 2.33 24.42
C LYS A 230 4.40 1.91 24.08
N VAL A 231 3.60 2.80 23.50
CA VAL A 231 2.23 2.48 23.07
C VAL A 231 2.23 1.37 22.02
N VAL A 232 3.07 1.50 20.99
CA VAL A 232 3.20 0.48 19.92
C VAL A 232 3.62 -0.87 20.51
N TYR A 233 4.59 -0.89 21.43
CA TYR A 233 5.04 -2.11 22.08
C TYR A 233 3.92 -2.77 22.91
N LEU A 234 3.18 -1.98 23.71
CA LEU A 234 2.07 -2.49 24.51
C LEU A 234 0.98 -3.11 23.64
N GLU A 235 0.60 -2.46 22.53
CA GLU A 235 -0.40 -3.03 21.62
C GLU A 235 0.10 -4.29 20.90
N LEU A 236 1.33 -4.29 20.39
CA LEU A 236 1.91 -5.46 19.74
C LEU A 236 2.07 -6.64 20.69
N SER A 237 2.41 -6.39 21.96
CA SER A 237 2.55 -7.44 22.98
C SER A 237 1.25 -8.23 23.19
N LYS A 238 0.08 -7.60 23.04
CA LYS A 238 -1.23 -8.27 23.11
C LYS A 238 -1.39 -9.26 21.96
N HIS A 239 -1.03 -8.86 20.74
CA HIS A 239 -1.12 -9.73 19.56
C HIS A 239 -0.16 -10.92 19.65
N VAL A 240 1.07 -10.67 20.12
CA VAL A 240 2.07 -11.74 20.34
C VAL A 240 1.58 -12.73 21.40
N LYS A 241 1.00 -12.23 22.50
CA LYS A 241 0.40 -13.09 23.53
C LYS A 241 -0.70 -14.00 22.97
N ILE A 242 -1.65 -13.43 22.21
CA ILE A 242 -2.73 -14.19 21.57
C ILE A 242 -2.17 -15.27 20.64
N PHE A 243 -1.15 -14.93 19.85
CA PHE A 243 -0.50 -15.89 18.95
C PHE A 243 0.07 -17.10 19.71
N PHE A 244 0.78 -16.86 20.82
CA PHE A 244 1.31 -17.95 21.64
C PHE A 244 0.22 -18.77 22.35
N GLU A 245 -0.85 -18.15 22.85
CA GLU A 245 -1.99 -18.86 23.43
C GLU A 245 -2.64 -19.82 22.43
N VAL A 246 -2.82 -19.39 21.18
CA VAL A 246 -3.38 -20.25 20.11
C VAL A 246 -2.48 -21.44 19.82
N ILE A 247 -1.16 -21.23 19.74
CA ILE A 247 -0.20 -22.31 19.47
C ILE A 247 -0.19 -23.33 20.60
N LEU A 248 -0.17 -22.88 21.86
CA LEU A 248 -0.15 -23.78 23.02
C LEU A 248 -1.42 -24.62 23.11
N ASN A 249 -2.59 -24.02 22.83
CA ASN A 249 -3.86 -24.75 22.82
C ASN A 249 -3.94 -25.81 21.70
N LEU A 250 -3.35 -25.54 20.54
CA LEU A 250 -3.27 -26.52 19.44
C LEU A 250 -2.40 -27.72 19.79
N SER A 251 -1.27 -27.50 20.50
CA SER A 251 -0.38 -28.60 20.93
C SER A 251 -0.96 -29.51 22.01
N LEU A 252 -2.02 -29.10 22.73
CA LEU A 252 -2.67 -29.92 23.76
C LEU A 252 -3.76 -30.85 23.20
N ILE A 253 -4.16 -30.67 21.94
CA ILE A 253 -5.24 -31.43 21.30
C ILE A 253 -4.68 -32.55 20.40
N THR A 254 -3.39 -32.50 20.07
CA THR A 254 -2.66 -33.51 19.27
C THR A 254 -1.90 -34.48 20.16
#